data_AF-A0A1H9B6H6-F1
#
_entry.id   AF-A0A1H9B6H6-F1
#
_cell.length_a   1.000
_cell.length_b   1.000
_cell.length_c   1.000
_cell.angle_alpha   90.00
_cell.angle_beta   90.00
_cell.angle_gamma   90.00
#
_symmetry.space_group_name_H-M   'P 1'
#
loop_
_entity.id
_entity.type
_entity.pdbx_description
1 polymer ?
#
loop_
_entity_poly.entity_id
_entity_poly.type
_entity_poly.pdbx_seq_one_letter_code
_entity_poly.pdbx_strand_id
1 'polypeptide(L)'
;MSVEPRYYQKECAEKVYNLVCNGKRRITILVPTGAGKTMISVLIAAKLHTYYQKAFIVAERQEIVGSCNDMIREMGVESVQCITMERLIVEKLNAELCILYSLRPTARKKITEYLGENNSSIVVSLGEPHFDRTEAKPDNVYKTECFDVNIEVNETSNSLERLTAYYKKLGNIQPLVYSTESIIDIRDIMTATPQEKGILSEKLKNDRNILANDISQLSYVATSSNDTELLEMITKQGRKLRYYEQLLASCGISKATLDEEFEKIESLRNKLKDAFYNSDGLINESVMAQFETAVAESVVRITRHVLTLENRDRYEDVLKELMSEDVWKNKLSDESRSYLITAKMNYESMLQMENIKELDFSGVCLLVTKALDVEMSRRLYTSYIDYLDGRYRRPGSIREWPGSMLNKEQSDVLEAKDFTLGSVRFVVGVDKEGNVKNRYVYSLFMDFAKDELYKQSINAFDRETKVKNMVSYVEKIRVDYRNPSAHRNTMDFVTAEACMDYMLETYKKMKEILEDMRR
;
A
#
# COMPACT_ATOMS: atom_id res chain seq x y z
N MET A 1 11.57 29.95 -35.43
CA MET A 1 12.27 30.34 -34.19
C MET A 1 12.98 29.09 -33.69
N SER A 2 14.32 29.07 -33.63
CA SER A 2 15.04 27.89 -33.14
C SER A 2 14.75 27.70 -31.65
N VAL A 3 14.13 26.58 -31.28
CA VAL A 3 13.83 26.26 -29.88
C VAL A 3 15.12 25.76 -29.24
N GLU A 4 15.77 26.59 -28.41
CA GLU A 4 16.97 26.16 -27.70
C GLU A 4 16.61 25.13 -26.59
N PRO A 5 17.33 24.00 -26.49
CA PRO A 5 17.04 23.02 -25.46
C PRO A 5 17.37 23.53 -24.05
N ARG A 6 16.48 23.23 -23.10
CA ARG A 6 16.64 23.57 -21.69
C ARG A 6 17.75 22.75 -21.04
N TYR A 7 18.31 23.25 -19.94
CA TYR A 7 19.43 22.61 -19.22
C TYR A 7 19.15 21.14 -18.88
N TYR A 8 18.01 20.83 -18.26
CA TYR A 8 17.65 19.45 -17.89
C TYR A 8 17.49 18.51 -19.10
N GLN A 9 17.13 19.04 -20.29
CA GLN A 9 17.02 18.24 -21.52
C GLN A 9 18.41 17.85 -22.02
N LYS A 10 19.36 18.80 -22.00
CA LYS A 10 20.78 18.57 -22.32
C LYS A 10 21.40 17.56 -21.33
N GLU A 11 21.17 17.75 -20.03
CA GLU A 11 21.63 16.85 -18.97
C GLU A 11 21.06 15.43 -19.12
N CYS A 12 19.77 15.30 -19.41
CA CYS A 12 19.12 14.01 -19.65
C CYS A 12 19.76 13.28 -20.84
N ALA A 13 19.96 13.98 -21.97
CA ALA A 13 20.58 13.39 -23.15
C ALA A 13 22.03 12.96 -22.88
N GLU A 14 22.78 13.75 -22.10
CA GLU A 14 24.14 13.40 -21.66
C GLU A 14 24.17 12.15 -20.77
N LYS A 15 23.24 12.03 -19.82
CA LYS A 15 23.12 10.85 -18.96
C LYS A 15 22.84 9.59 -19.77
N VAL A 16 21.97 9.67 -20.77
CA VAL A 16 21.64 8.55 -21.67
C VAL A 16 22.86 8.18 -22.52
N TYR A 17 23.55 9.17 -23.09
CA TYR A 17 24.79 8.96 -23.84
C TYR A 17 25.83 8.19 -23.01
N ASN A 18 26.07 8.62 -21.77
CA ASN A 18 27.02 7.96 -20.87
C ASN A 18 26.61 6.52 -20.53
N LEU A 19 25.31 6.25 -20.34
CA LEU A 19 24.84 4.88 -20.13
C LEU A 19 25.09 4.00 -21.36
N VAL A 20 24.84 4.51 -22.56
CA VAL A 20 25.12 3.81 -23.82
C VAL A 20 26.62 3.52 -23.97
N CYS A 21 27.48 4.51 -23.73
CA CYS A 21 28.93 4.33 -23.78
C CYS A 21 29.43 3.29 -22.77
N ASN A 22 28.76 3.16 -21.62
CA ASN A 22 29.02 2.14 -20.61
C ASN A 22 28.39 0.77 -20.95
N GLY A 23 27.95 0.57 -22.20
CA GLY A 23 27.43 -0.70 -22.71
C GLY A 23 25.97 -0.98 -22.36
N LYS A 24 25.24 -0.04 -21.74
CA LYS A 24 23.81 -0.23 -21.46
C LYS A 24 23.01 -0.14 -22.75
N ARG A 25 22.22 -1.17 -23.02
CA ARG A 25 21.43 -1.28 -24.27
C ARG A 25 19.97 -0.94 -24.10
N ARG A 26 19.41 -1.05 -22.90
CA ARG A 26 18.01 -0.73 -22.65
C ARG A 26 17.94 0.37 -21.61
N ILE A 27 17.39 1.50 -22.00
CA ILE A 27 17.34 2.71 -21.20
C ILE A 27 15.91 3.23 -21.22
N THR A 28 15.33 3.47 -20.05
CA THR A 28 14.03 4.12 -19.93
C THR A 28 14.20 5.54 -19.42
N ILE A 29 13.44 6.46 -20.01
CA ILE A 29 13.37 7.85 -19.62
C ILE A 29 11.91 8.18 -19.37
N LEU A 30 11.61 8.62 -18.16
CA LEU A 30 10.28 9.04 -17.79
C LEU A 30 10.27 10.56 -17.72
N VAL A 31 9.49 11.13 -18.61
CA VAL A 31 9.49 12.54 -18.94
C VAL A 31 8.12 13.10 -18.59
N PRO A 32 8.02 13.97 -17.57
CA PRO A 32 6.76 14.63 -17.22
C PRO A 32 6.15 15.40 -18.41
N THR A 33 4.85 15.60 -18.37
CA THR A 33 4.13 16.36 -19.38
C THR A 33 4.63 17.81 -19.41
N GLY A 34 4.75 18.36 -20.62
CA GLY A 34 5.34 19.68 -20.83
C GLY A 34 6.87 19.75 -20.75
N ALA A 35 7.58 18.66 -20.42
CA ALA A 35 9.05 18.66 -20.36
C ALA A 35 9.76 18.62 -21.74
N GLY A 36 8.99 18.62 -22.84
CA GLY A 36 9.54 18.55 -24.20
C GLY A 36 10.12 17.17 -24.55
N LYS A 37 9.31 16.11 -24.47
CA LYS A 37 9.69 14.74 -24.91
C LYS A 37 10.30 14.70 -26.30
N THR A 38 9.72 15.45 -27.25
CA THR A 38 10.22 15.56 -28.63
C THR A 38 11.65 16.08 -28.64
N MET A 39 11.91 17.20 -27.96
CA MET A 39 13.25 17.76 -27.85
C MET A 39 14.25 16.78 -27.22
N ILE A 40 13.86 16.10 -26.14
CA ILE A 40 14.73 15.09 -25.49
C ILE A 40 15.03 13.92 -26.45
N SER A 41 14.02 13.38 -27.15
CA SER A 41 14.21 12.27 -28.09
C SER A 41 15.16 12.64 -29.24
N VAL A 42 15.03 13.85 -29.80
CA VAL A 42 15.89 14.31 -30.89
C VAL A 42 17.29 14.63 -30.38
N LEU A 43 17.45 15.22 -29.19
CA LEU A 43 18.78 15.43 -28.59
C LEU A 43 19.55 14.14 -28.34
N ILE A 44 18.87 13.09 -27.88
CA ILE A 44 19.48 11.77 -27.69
C ILE A 44 19.91 11.21 -29.03
N ALA A 45 19.05 11.31 -30.05
CA ALA A 45 19.39 10.90 -31.40
C ALA A 45 20.60 11.69 -31.94
N ALA A 46 20.61 13.01 -31.76
CA ALA A 46 21.69 13.92 -32.14
C ALA A 46 23.03 13.62 -31.43
N LYS A 47 23.00 13.03 -30.23
CA LYS A 47 24.23 12.59 -29.54
C LYS A 47 24.74 11.23 -30.00
N LEU A 48 23.84 10.35 -30.44
CA LEU A 48 24.16 8.95 -30.71
C LEU A 48 24.29 8.62 -32.21
N HIS A 49 23.74 9.44 -33.11
CA HIS A 49 23.68 9.13 -34.54
C HIS A 49 25.06 8.99 -35.22
N THR A 50 26.11 9.60 -34.68
CA THR A 50 27.47 9.46 -35.20
C THR A 50 28.03 8.06 -34.99
N TYR A 51 27.48 7.28 -34.05
CA TYR A 51 27.90 5.93 -33.71
C TYR A 51 26.99 4.85 -34.29
N TYR A 52 25.76 5.20 -34.67
CA TYR A 52 24.74 4.26 -35.14
C TYR A 52 24.09 4.78 -36.43
N GLN A 53 24.37 4.13 -37.56
CA GLN A 53 23.90 4.56 -38.87
C GLN A 53 22.43 4.26 -39.11
N LYS A 54 21.85 3.33 -38.36
CA LYS A 54 20.43 2.93 -38.46
C LYS A 54 19.67 3.36 -37.21
N ALA A 55 19.56 4.67 -37.02
CA ALA A 55 18.91 5.27 -35.87
C ALA A 55 17.47 5.71 -36.19
N PHE A 56 16.51 5.17 -35.43
CA PHE A 56 15.10 5.46 -35.61
C PHE A 56 14.48 6.02 -34.33
N ILE A 57 13.70 7.09 -34.46
CA ILE A 57 12.68 7.45 -33.47
C ILE A 57 11.39 6.75 -33.89
N VAL A 58 10.78 6.01 -32.97
CA VAL A 58 9.63 5.15 -33.26
C VAL A 58 8.43 5.62 -32.46
N ALA A 59 7.41 6.11 -33.15
CA ALA A 59 6.17 6.58 -32.55
C ALA A 59 4.97 5.73 -32.99
N GLU A 60 3.87 5.75 -32.23
CA GLU A 60 2.63 5.09 -32.68
C GLU A 60 1.85 5.92 -33.69
N ARG A 61 1.94 7.25 -33.57
CA ARG A 61 1.04 8.20 -34.23
C ARG A 61 1.76 8.97 -35.32
N GLN A 62 1.14 9.10 -36.48
CA GLN A 62 1.73 9.78 -37.64
C GLN A 62 1.98 11.27 -37.38
N GLU A 63 1.16 11.92 -36.54
CA GLU A 63 1.33 13.33 -36.18
C GLU A 63 2.65 13.56 -35.43
N ILE A 64 2.99 12.65 -34.52
CA ILE A 64 4.27 12.68 -33.77
C ILE A 64 5.45 12.49 -34.72
N VAL A 65 5.30 11.59 -35.71
CA VAL A 65 6.32 11.35 -36.74
C VAL A 65 6.64 12.63 -37.51
N GLY A 66 5.62 13.38 -37.92
CA GLY A 66 5.80 14.68 -38.58
C GLY A 66 6.58 15.66 -37.70
N SER A 67 6.11 15.91 -36.47
CA SER A 67 6.75 16.85 -35.55
C SER A 67 8.19 16.47 -35.18
N CYS A 68 8.49 15.18 -34.99
CA CYS A 68 9.85 14.71 -34.75
C CYS A 68 10.75 14.92 -35.96
N ASN A 69 10.29 14.61 -37.17
CA ASN A 69 11.08 14.77 -38.39
C ASN A 69 11.39 16.24 -38.70
N ASP A 70 10.44 17.15 -38.44
CA ASP A 70 10.69 18.58 -38.57
C ASP A 70 11.79 19.05 -37.61
N MET A 71 11.72 18.61 -36.34
CA MET A 71 12.74 18.93 -35.34
C MET A 71 14.11 18.29 -35.64
N ILE A 72 14.13 17.06 -36.18
CA ILE A 72 15.35 16.40 -36.67
C ILE A 72 16.04 17.25 -37.75
N ARG A 73 15.26 17.77 -38.72
CA ARG A 73 15.77 18.64 -39.78
C ARG A 73 16.28 19.96 -39.23
N GLU A 74 15.54 20.58 -38.32
CA GLU A 74 15.95 21.84 -37.66
C GLU A 74 17.26 21.67 -36.88
N MET A 75 17.50 20.49 -36.30
CA MET A 75 18.73 20.17 -35.56
C MET A 75 19.86 19.61 -36.44
N GLY A 76 19.63 19.43 -37.75
CA GLY A 76 20.64 18.95 -38.70
C GLY A 76 21.04 17.48 -38.52
N VAL A 77 20.15 16.63 -38.00
CA VAL A 77 20.46 15.22 -37.69
C VAL A 77 19.99 14.30 -38.82
N GLU A 78 20.56 14.45 -40.01
CA GLU A 78 20.06 13.83 -41.25
C GLU A 78 20.11 12.28 -41.28
N SER A 79 20.89 11.67 -40.40
CA SER A 79 21.03 10.20 -40.29
C SER A 79 19.97 9.54 -39.40
N VAL A 80 19.09 10.33 -38.78
CA VAL A 80 18.00 9.83 -37.94
C VAL A 80 16.68 10.04 -38.66
N GLN A 81 15.78 9.07 -38.57
CA GLN A 81 14.41 9.20 -39.06
C GLN A 81 13.41 8.90 -37.96
N CYS A 82 12.34 9.69 -37.88
CA CYS A 82 11.15 9.30 -37.13
C CYS A 82 10.22 8.50 -38.04
N ILE A 83 9.78 7.33 -37.57
CA ILE A 83 8.90 6.41 -38.28
C ILE A 83 7.80 5.87 -37.35
N THR A 84 6.77 5.29 -37.93
CA THR A 84 5.76 4.59 -37.14
C THR A 84 6.25 3.22 -36.68
N MET A 85 5.74 2.76 -35.54
CA MET A 85 5.96 1.41 -35.04
C MET A 85 5.53 0.34 -36.07
N GLU A 86 4.39 0.55 -36.72
CA GLU A 86 3.87 -0.37 -37.73
C GLU A 86 4.83 -0.51 -38.91
N ARG A 87 5.38 0.61 -39.39
CA ARG A 87 6.39 0.59 -40.45
C ARG A 87 7.64 -0.18 -40.05
N LEU A 88 8.17 0.08 -38.84
CA LEU A 88 9.35 -0.63 -38.33
C LEU A 88 9.15 -2.15 -38.37
N ILE A 89 7.98 -2.63 -37.90
CA ILE A 89 7.68 -4.06 -37.77
C ILE A 89 7.38 -4.69 -39.13
N VAL A 90 6.52 -4.07 -39.95
CA VAL A 90 6.07 -4.62 -41.24
C VAL A 90 7.20 -4.67 -42.25
N GLU A 91 8.00 -3.60 -42.34
CA GLU A 91 9.14 -3.52 -43.26
C GLU A 91 10.38 -4.27 -42.70
N LYS A 92 10.33 -4.80 -41.48
CA LYS A 92 11.42 -5.51 -40.80
C LYS A 92 12.73 -4.72 -40.82
N LEU A 93 12.63 -3.42 -40.51
CA LEU A 93 13.79 -2.54 -40.53
C LEU A 93 14.77 -2.91 -39.42
N ASN A 94 16.04 -3.10 -39.80
CA ASN A 94 17.12 -3.38 -38.87
C ASN A 94 17.57 -2.07 -38.19
N ALA A 95 17.24 -1.90 -36.91
CA ALA A 95 17.59 -0.73 -36.11
C ALA A 95 18.85 -0.99 -35.27
N GLU A 96 19.83 -0.09 -35.33
CA GLU A 96 20.98 -0.10 -34.40
C GLU A 96 20.66 0.70 -33.15
N LEU A 97 19.92 1.80 -33.31
CA LEU A 97 19.38 2.64 -32.25
C LEU A 97 17.88 2.83 -32.46
N CYS A 98 17.10 2.56 -31.42
CA CYS A 98 15.64 2.65 -31.44
C CYS A 98 15.18 3.50 -30.26
N ILE A 99 14.71 4.72 -30.53
CA ILE A 99 14.18 5.64 -29.53
C ILE A 99 12.66 5.55 -29.54
N LEU A 100 12.07 4.90 -28.55
CA LEU A 100 10.63 4.65 -28.49
C LEU A 100 9.91 5.85 -27.90
N TYR A 101 9.05 6.50 -28.68
CA TYR A 101 8.35 7.71 -28.28
C TYR A 101 6.99 7.39 -27.68
N SER A 102 6.90 7.39 -26.34
CA SER A 102 5.64 7.35 -25.58
C SER A 102 4.69 6.22 -26.01
N LEU A 103 5.23 5.03 -26.26
CA LEU A 103 4.44 3.88 -26.69
C LEU A 103 3.50 3.40 -25.56
N ARG A 104 2.28 3.01 -25.93
CA ARG A 104 1.31 2.38 -25.02
C ARG A 104 1.75 0.96 -24.66
N PRO A 105 1.24 0.38 -23.55
CA PRO A 105 1.62 -0.98 -23.13
C PRO A 105 1.49 -2.04 -24.23
N THR A 106 0.42 -2.00 -25.01
CA THR A 106 0.19 -2.95 -26.11
C THR A 106 1.21 -2.81 -27.25
N ALA A 107 1.65 -1.59 -27.56
CA ALA A 107 2.72 -1.32 -28.52
C ALA A 107 4.10 -1.73 -27.97
N ARG A 108 4.36 -1.46 -26.68
CA ARG A 108 5.59 -1.91 -26.01
C ARG A 108 5.71 -3.43 -26.03
N LYS A 109 4.61 -4.16 -25.84
CA LYS A 109 4.61 -5.63 -25.99
C LYS A 109 5.00 -6.05 -27.41
N LYS A 110 4.32 -5.52 -28.42
CA LYS A 110 4.60 -5.85 -29.84
C LYS A 110 6.04 -5.53 -30.25
N ILE A 111 6.57 -4.38 -29.84
CA ILE A 111 7.94 -4.00 -30.19
C ILE A 111 8.96 -4.82 -29.41
N THR A 112 8.65 -5.26 -28.18
CA THR A 112 9.49 -6.19 -27.42
C THR A 112 9.59 -7.54 -28.13
N GLU A 113 8.46 -8.06 -28.62
CA GLU A 113 8.42 -9.30 -29.42
C GLU A 113 9.20 -9.16 -30.72
N TYR A 114 9.08 -8.02 -31.42
CA TYR A 114 9.82 -7.74 -32.66
C TYR A 114 11.33 -7.62 -32.45
N LEU A 115 11.74 -6.86 -31.43
CA LEU A 115 13.15 -6.62 -31.13
C LEU A 115 13.81 -7.89 -30.54
N GLY A 116 13.06 -8.75 -29.85
CA GLY A 116 13.54 -10.01 -29.30
C GLY A 116 14.45 -9.85 -28.07
N GLU A 117 14.73 -10.96 -27.38
CA GLU A 117 15.54 -10.97 -26.15
C GLU A 117 17.04 -10.72 -26.40
N ASN A 118 17.57 -11.17 -27.54
CA ASN A 118 19.00 -11.13 -27.90
C ASN A 118 19.41 -9.90 -28.73
N ASN A 119 18.66 -8.80 -28.65
CA ASN A 119 18.83 -7.74 -29.63
C ASN A 119 20.18 -7.00 -29.51
N SER A 120 20.84 -6.81 -30.65
CA SER A 120 22.02 -5.96 -30.77
C SER A 120 21.70 -4.48 -30.64
N SER A 121 20.44 -4.11 -30.85
CA SER A 121 19.99 -2.72 -30.84
C SER A 121 20.07 -2.07 -29.46
N ILE A 122 20.37 -0.79 -29.46
CA ILE A 122 20.17 0.09 -28.31
C ILE A 122 18.75 0.60 -28.35
N VAL A 123 18.03 0.44 -27.26
CA VAL A 123 16.63 0.86 -27.10
C VAL A 123 16.55 1.90 -26.00
N VAL A 124 16.06 3.09 -26.37
CA VAL A 124 15.78 4.18 -25.43
C VAL A 124 14.28 4.43 -25.40
N SER A 125 13.60 3.97 -24.36
CA SER A 125 12.15 4.17 -24.22
C SER A 125 11.84 5.48 -23.49
N LEU A 126 11.07 6.37 -24.11
CA LEU A 126 10.54 7.57 -23.49
C LEU A 126 9.08 7.34 -23.10
N GLY A 127 8.73 7.72 -21.88
CA GLY A 127 7.37 7.56 -21.35
C GLY A 127 6.93 8.73 -20.49
N GLU A 128 5.62 8.88 -20.30
CA GLU A 128 5.08 9.72 -19.24
C GLU A 128 4.87 8.89 -17.97
N PRO A 129 5.18 9.44 -16.78
CA PRO A 129 4.61 8.95 -15.53
C PRO A 129 3.07 9.02 -15.60
N HIS A 130 2.35 8.04 -15.06
CA HIS A 130 0.88 7.96 -15.19
C HIS A 130 0.07 9.11 -14.53
N PHE A 131 0.72 10.03 -13.83
CA PHE A 131 0.07 11.08 -13.03
C PHE A 131 -0.40 12.33 -13.79
N ASP A 132 -0.07 12.52 -15.07
CA ASP A 132 -0.42 13.77 -15.77
C ASP A 132 -1.84 13.79 -16.37
N ARG A 133 -2.67 12.78 -16.10
CA ARG A 133 -4.05 12.72 -16.62
C ARG A 133 -5.12 13.22 -15.65
N THR A 134 -4.79 13.46 -14.39
CA THR A 134 -5.75 13.98 -13.41
C THR A 134 -5.34 15.38 -12.97
N GLU A 135 -6.14 16.37 -13.41
CA GLU A 135 -6.21 17.69 -12.77
C GLU A 135 -6.80 17.51 -11.35
N ALA A 136 -6.04 16.91 -10.44
CA ALA A 136 -6.36 16.99 -9.03
C ALA A 136 -6.11 18.45 -8.61
N LYS A 137 -7.19 19.19 -8.37
CA LYS A 137 -7.17 20.51 -7.76
C LYS A 137 -6.29 20.49 -6.49
N PRO A 138 -5.55 21.57 -6.20
CA PRO A 138 -4.67 21.67 -5.02
C PRO A 138 -5.44 21.87 -3.70
N ASP A 139 -6.66 21.33 -3.59
CA ASP A 139 -7.47 21.48 -2.40
C ASP A 139 -7.25 20.26 -1.50
N ASN A 140 -6.43 20.45 -0.46
CA ASN A 140 -6.13 19.56 0.70
C ASN A 140 -4.86 18.69 0.67
N VAL A 141 -3.79 19.10 -0.01
CA VAL A 141 -2.47 18.44 0.14
C VAL A 141 -1.63 19.10 1.24
N TYR A 142 -2.06 19.04 2.51
CA TYR A 142 -1.16 19.24 3.67
C TYR A 142 -1.66 18.50 4.91
N LYS A 143 -1.98 17.21 4.76
CA LYS A 143 -1.85 16.23 5.84
C LYS A 143 -1.42 14.91 5.22
N THR A 144 -0.26 14.92 4.56
CA THR A 144 0.56 13.71 4.61
C THR A 144 0.78 13.49 6.08
N GLU A 145 0.27 12.39 6.64
CA GLU A 145 0.83 11.85 7.87
C GLU A 145 2.34 11.88 7.67
N CYS A 146 3.01 12.79 8.38
CA CYS A 146 4.45 12.78 8.47
C CYS A 146 4.77 11.38 8.97
N PHE A 147 5.21 10.50 8.08
CA PHE A 147 5.91 9.32 8.52
C PHE A 147 7.02 9.84 9.41
N ASP A 148 6.98 9.46 10.69
CA ASP A 148 8.01 9.72 11.67
C ASP A 148 9.30 9.05 11.19
N VAL A 149 9.98 9.69 10.25
CA VAL A 149 11.39 9.47 10.02
C VAL A 149 12.05 10.32 11.09
N ASN A 150 12.41 9.68 12.21
CA ASN A 150 13.32 10.24 13.19
C ASN A 150 14.63 10.60 12.46
N ILE A 151 14.71 11.83 11.95
CA ILE A 151 15.90 12.36 11.29
C ILE A 151 16.34 13.55 12.14
N GLU A 152 17.51 13.41 12.74
CA GLU A 152 18.25 14.53 13.30
C GLU A 152 18.51 15.54 12.18
N VAL A 153 17.86 16.70 12.24
CA VAL A 153 18.10 17.83 11.33
C VAL A 153 19.42 18.48 11.74
N ASN A 154 20.53 17.83 11.38
CA ASN A 154 21.85 18.43 11.45
C ASN A 154 22.24 18.86 10.04
N GLU A 155 21.98 20.11 9.63
CA GLU A 155 22.86 20.80 8.69
C GLU A 155 22.56 22.31 8.47
N THR A 156 23.59 22.99 7.98
CA THR A 156 23.82 24.44 7.96
C THR A 156 23.11 25.16 6.79
N SER A 157 22.74 26.45 6.96
CA SER A 157 22.05 27.30 5.96
C SER A 157 22.58 27.20 4.50
N ASN A 158 23.88 26.95 4.34
CA ASN A 158 24.54 26.81 3.04
C ASN A 158 24.12 25.57 2.22
N SER A 159 23.76 24.44 2.85
CA SER A 159 23.34 23.24 2.10
C SER A 159 21.94 23.42 1.52
N LEU A 160 21.07 24.09 2.27
CA LEU A 160 19.67 24.35 1.93
C LEU A 160 19.51 25.40 0.81
N GLU A 161 20.36 26.44 0.81
CA GLU A 161 20.44 27.40 -0.29
C GLU A 161 20.90 26.72 -1.60
N ARG A 162 21.87 25.81 -1.52
CA ARG A 162 22.32 25.03 -2.68
C ARG A 162 21.22 24.10 -3.20
N LEU A 163 20.49 23.43 -2.31
CA LEU A 163 19.37 22.57 -2.68
C LEU A 163 18.26 23.36 -3.37
N THR A 164 17.91 24.53 -2.83
CA THR A 164 16.93 25.44 -3.42
C THR A 164 17.39 25.92 -4.80
N ALA A 165 18.64 26.36 -4.92
CA ALA A 165 19.21 26.80 -6.19
C ALA A 165 19.28 25.67 -7.22
N TYR A 166 19.59 24.45 -6.79
CA TYR A 166 19.61 23.25 -7.62
C TYR A 166 18.23 22.99 -8.24
N TYR A 167 17.18 22.89 -7.42
CA TYR A 167 15.83 22.63 -7.94
C TYR A 167 15.25 23.80 -8.74
N LYS A 168 15.58 25.06 -8.39
CA LYS A 168 15.23 26.24 -9.22
C LYS A 168 15.92 26.17 -10.60
N LYS A 169 17.20 25.80 -10.66
CA LYS A 169 17.97 25.68 -11.91
C LYS A 169 17.49 24.55 -12.82
N LEU A 170 17.05 23.44 -12.23
CA LEU A 170 16.49 22.31 -12.98
C LEU A 170 15.13 22.61 -13.61
N GLY A 171 14.50 23.70 -13.17
CA GLY A 171 13.27 24.20 -13.77
C GLY A 171 12.12 23.22 -13.63
N ASN A 172 11.62 23.02 -12.41
CA ASN A 172 10.36 22.34 -12.07
C ASN A 172 10.14 20.91 -12.61
N ILE A 173 11.06 20.35 -13.42
CA ILE A 173 10.83 19.14 -14.21
C ILE A 173 12.14 18.38 -14.38
N GLN A 174 12.24 17.18 -13.81
CA GLN A 174 13.38 16.28 -13.99
C GLN A 174 12.94 14.96 -14.61
N PRO A 175 13.43 14.62 -15.80
CA PRO A 175 13.30 13.28 -16.34
C PRO A 175 13.98 12.24 -15.45
N LEU A 176 13.33 11.09 -15.24
CA LEU A 176 13.93 9.95 -14.55
C LEU A 176 14.58 9.02 -15.57
N VAL A 177 15.82 8.60 -15.32
CA VAL A 177 16.58 7.76 -16.26
C VAL A 177 17.01 6.46 -15.58
N TYR A 178 16.60 5.33 -16.17
CA TYR A 178 16.92 3.99 -15.70
C TYR A 178 17.55 3.17 -16.81
N SER A 179 18.49 2.31 -16.46
CA SER A 179 18.95 1.24 -17.34
C SER A 179 18.28 -0.06 -16.91
N THR A 180 17.84 -0.85 -17.88
CA THR A 180 17.21 -2.15 -17.68
C THR A 180 18.01 -3.20 -18.46
N GLU A 181 17.80 -4.48 -18.12
CA GLU A 181 18.47 -5.62 -18.73
C GLU A 181 17.46 -6.49 -19.51
N SER A 182 16.39 -6.95 -18.86
CA SER A 182 15.39 -7.88 -19.43
C SER A 182 14.13 -7.20 -19.97
N ILE A 183 13.82 -5.98 -19.54
CA ILE A 183 12.67 -5.20 -20.01
C ILE A 183 13.12 -4.00 -20.85
N ILE A 184 12.26 -3.53 -21.76
CA ILE A 184 12.52 -2.33 -22.57
C ILE A 184 12.14 -1.04 -21.83
N ASP A 185 11.17 -1.13 -20.92
CA ASP A 185 10.59 0.02 -20.23
C ASP A 185 10.36 -0.27 -18.76
N ILE A 186 10.85 0.59 -17.85
CA ILE A 186 10.66 0.41 -16.40
C ILE A 186 9.19 0.39 -15.98
N ARG A 187 8.27 0.93 -16.78
CA ARG A 187 6.83 0.83 -16.51
C ARG A 187 6.30 -0.61 -16.61
N ASP A 188 7.09 -1.50 -17.22
CA ASP A 188 6.81 -2.93 -17.33
C ASP A 188 7.63 -3.75 -16.31
N ILE A 189 8.10 -3.14 -15.21
CA ILE A 189 8.91 -3.79 -14.16
C ILE A 189 8.27 -5.05 -13.59
N MET A 190 6.94 -5.17 -13.65
CA MET A 190 6.20 -6.37 -13.24
C MET A 190 6.64 -7.63 -14.00
N THR A 191 7.08 -7.49 -15.25
CA THR A 191 7.52 -8.61 -16.10
C THR A 191 9.03 -8.84 -16.08
N ALA A 192 9.78 -8.04 -15.31
CA ALA A 192 11.24 -8.20 -15.21
C ALA A 192 11.63 -9.45 -14.42
N THR A 193 12.86 -9.93 -14.67
CA THR A 193 13.44 -11.03 -13.90
C THR A 193 13.55 -10.68 -12.41
N PRO A 194 13.50 -11.66 -11.49
CA PRO A 194 13.62 -11.41 -10.05
C PRO A 194 14.90 -10.65 -9.66
N GLN A 195 16.04 -10.97 -10.30
CA GLN A 195 17.31 -10.30 -10.05
C GLN A 195 17.26 -8.82 -10.45
N GLU A 196 16.73 -8.52 -11.64
CA GLU A 196 16.59 -7.15 -12.12
C GLU A 196 15.60 -6.36 -11.27
N LYS A 197 14.46 -6.97 -10.88
CA LYS A 197 13.51 -6.35 -9.94
C LYS A 197 14.18 -5.95 -8.62
N GLY A 198 15.06 -6.79 -8.08
CA GLY A 198 15.82 -6.50 -6.87
C GLY A 198 16.69 -5.25 -7.02
N ILE A 199 17.53 -5.20 -8.07
CA ILE A 199 18.42 -4.07 -8.35
C ILE A 199 17.63 -2.78 -8.61
N LEU A 200 16.58 -2.85 -9.44
CA LEU A 200 15.73 -1.70 -9.73
C LEU A 200 14.98 -1.23 -8.48
N SER A 201 14.46 -2.15 -7.66
CA SER A 201 13.80 -1.80 -6.41
C SER A 201 14.73 -1.09 -5.43
N GLU A 202 15.98 -1.55 -5.29
CA GLU A 202 16.95 -0.91 -4.40
C GLU A 202 17.26 0.52 -4.87
N LYS A 203 17.52 0.68 -6.16
CA LYS A 203 17.75 2.00 -6.77
C LYS A 203 16.54 2.92 -6.61
N LEU A 204 15.34 2.42 -6.88
CA LEU A 204 14.10 3.18 -6.71
C LEU A 204 13.88 3.59 -5.25
N LYS A 205 14.16 2.70 -4.28
CA LYS A 205 14.08 3.03 -2.83
C LYS A 205 15.07 4.12 -2.46
N ASN A 206 16.31 4.03 -2.92
CA ASN A 206 17.33 5.03 -2.64
C ASN A 206 16.94 6.41 -3.21
N ASP A 207 16.55 6.46 -4.48
CA ASP A 207 16.10 7.69 -5.13
C ASP A 207 14.85 8.29 -4.42
N ARG A 208 13.91 7.43 -4.00
CA ARG A 208 12.71 7.82 -3.24
C ARG A 208 13.05 8.42 -1.88
N ASN A 209 14.01 7.84 -1.18
CA ASN A 209 14.45 8.32 0.14
C ASN A 209 15.15 9.68 0.02
N ILE A 210 16.05 9.84 -0.96
CA ILE A 210 16.72 11.12 -1.23
C ILE A 210 15.67 12.20 -1.53
N LEU A 211 14.73 11.93 -2.44
CA LEU A 211 13.70 12.89 -2.80
C LEU A 211 12.77 13.24 -1.62
N ALA A 212 12.38 12.25 -0.81
CA ALA A 212 11.56 12.48 0.38
C ALA A 212 12.28 13.40 1.39
N ASN A 213 13.58 13.18 1.58
CA ASN A 213 14.41 14.03 2.44
C ASN A 213 14.48 15.46 1.88
N ASP A 214 14.75 15.62 0.58
CA ASP A 214 14.79 16.93 -0.07
C ASP A 214 13.46 17.69 0.07
N ILE A 215 12.33 17.01 -0.17
CA ILE A 215 10.99 17.59 0.00
C ILE A 215 10.76 18.06 1.43
N SER A 216 11.15 17.26 2.43
CA SER A 216 11.01 17.60 3.85
C SER A 216 11.80 18.87 4.19
N GLN A 217 13.08 18.92 3.78
CA GLN A 217 13.95 20.08 3.99
C GLN A 217 13.41 21.34 3.32
N LEU A 218 12.95 21.24 2.07
CA LEU A 218 12.40 22.38 1.33
C LEU A 218 11.06 22.86 1.92
N SER A 219 10.22 21.95 2.41
CA SER A 219 8.92 22.30 3.01
C SER A 219 9.05 23.13 4.29
N TYR A 220 10.07 22.83 5.10
CA TYR A 220 10.39 23.62 6.29
C TYR A 220 10.75 25.08 5.94
N VAL A 221 11.50 25.28 4.86
CA VAL A 221 11.86 26.62 4.36
C VAL A 221 10.68 27.34 3.73
N ALA A 222 9.91 26.65 2.90
CA ALA A 222 8.77 27.24 2.21
C ALA A 222 7.71 27.76 3.19
N THR A 223 7.46 27.02 4.26
CA THR A 223 6.49 27.39 5.31
C THR A 223 6.96 28.60 6.12
N SER A 224 8.27 28.74 6.36
CA SER A 224 8.83 29.88 7.10
C SER A 224 8.98 31.15 6.26
N SER A 225 9.10 31.02 4.92
CA SER A 225 9.34 32.12 3.98
C SER A 225 8.12 32.54 3.15
N ASN A 226 7.03 31.75 3.16
CA ASN A 226 5.84 31.95 2.34
C ASN A 226 6.13 32.05 0.82
N ASP A 227 7.19 31.38 0.35
CA ASP A 227 7.63 31.36 -1.06
C ASP A 227 6.70 30.46 -1.90
N THR A 228 5.81 31.09 -2.68
CA THR A 228 4.83 30.42 -3.53
C THR A 228 5.45 29.61 -4.67
N GLU A 229 6.58 30.08 -5.24
CA GLU A 229 7.31 29.36 -6.28
C GLU A 229 7.91 28.06 -5.71
N LEU A 230 8.44 28.15 -4.49
CA LEU A 230 8.99 27.00 -3.77
C LEU A 230 7.89 25.98 -3.41
N LEU A 231 6.71 26.43 -3.00
CA LEU A 231 5.56 25.56 -2.71
C LEU A 231 5.06 24.82 -3.96
N GLU A 232 4.98 25.49 -5.11
CA GLU A 232 4.64 24.82 -6.37
C GLU A 232 5.69 23.77 -6.76
N MET A 233 6.96 24.07 -6.55
CA MET A 233 8.07 23.16 -6.81
C MET A 233 7.99 21.92 -5.90
N ILE A 234 7.77 22.11 -4.59
CA ILE A 234 7.56 21.02 -3.62
C ILE A 234 6.38 20.15 -4.05
N THR A 235 5.26 20.76 -4.45
CA THR A 235 4.08 20.03 -4.93
C THR A 235 4.41 19.15 -6.12
N LYS A 236 5.20 19.64 -7.07
CA LYS A 236 5.65 18.86 -8.24
C LYS A 236 6.61 17.73 -7.85
N GLN A 237 7.54 17.96 -6.92
CA GLN A 237 8.40 16.89 -6.39
C GLN A 237 7.59 15.84 -5.62
N GLY A 238 6.55 16.24 -4.89
CA GLY A 238 5.61 15.32 -4.25
C GLY A 238 4.92 14.38 -5.25
N ARG A 239 4.59 14.87 -6.46
CA ARG A 239 4.08 14.01 -7.55
C ARG A 239 5.11 12.99 -8.02
N LYS A 240 6.38 13.40 -8.13
CA LYS A 240 7.49 12.50 -8.48
C LYS A 240 7.72 11.45 -7.39
N LEU A 241 7.56 11.80 -6.12
CA LEU A 241 7.65 10.87 -4.99
C LEU A 241 6.60 9.74 -5.10
N ARG A 242 5.35 10.10 -5.39
CA ARG A 242 4.25 9.13 -5.62
C ARG A 242 4.56 8.17 -6.77
N TYR A 243 5.31 8.61 -7.77
CA TYR A 243 5.73 7.75 -8.87
C TYR A 243 6.76 6.71 -8.47
N TYR A 244 7.74 7.08 -7.64
CA TYR A 244 8.63 6.09 -7.05
C TYR A 244 7.85 5.04 -6.26
N GLU A 245 6.84 5.45 -5.49
CA GLU A 245 5.97 4.54 -4.73
C GLU A 245 5.19 3.59 -5.64
N GLN A 246 4.63 4.07 -6.76
CA GLN A 246 3.94 3.24 -7.74
C GLN A 246 4.85 2.24 -8.45
N LEU A 247 6.06 2.65 -8.85
CA LEU A 247 7.02 1.72 -9.44
C LEU A 247 7.48 0.68 -8.43
N LEU A 248 7.73 1.08 -7.18
CA LEU A 248 8.10 0.16 -6.11
C LEU A 248 7.00 -0.85 -5.82
N ALA A 249 5.74 -0.42 -5.80
CA ALA A 249 4.60 -1.33 -5.71
C ALA A 249 4.54 -2.31 -6.89
N SER A 250 4.85 -1.84 -8.11
CA SER A 250 4.88 -2.64 -9.32
C SER A 250 6.05 -3.65 -9.35
N CYS A 251 7.12 -3.44 -8.58
CA CYS A 251 8.15 -4.47 -8.37
C CYS A 251 7.58 -5.72 -7.70
N GLY A 252 6.43 -5.60 -7.02
CA GLY A 252 5.84 -6.64 -6.20
C GLY A 252 6.62 -6.86 -4.91
N ILE A 253 6.29 -7.95 -4.22
CA ILE A 253 6.95 -8.33 -2.98
C ILE A 253 8.23 -9.08 -3.33
N SER A 254 9.35 -8.68 -2.74
CA SER A 254 10.61 -9.40 -2.95
C SER A 254 10.52 -10.80 -2.32
N LYS A 255 11.10 -11.80 -2.98
CA LYS A 255 11.16 -13.16 -2.43
C LYS A 255 11.84 -13.18 -1.05
N ALA A 256 12.91 -12.42 -0.86
CA ALA A 256 13.60 -12.32 0.43
C ALA A 256 12.69 -11.81 1.55
N THR A 257 11.83 -10.82 1.26
CA THR A 257 10.85 -10.30 2.24
C THR A 257 9.79 -11.35 2.56
N LEU A 258 9.32 -12.12 1.57
CA LEU A 258 8.40 -13.23 1.80
C LEU A 258 9.04 -14.33 2.64
N ASP A 259 10.25 -14.75 2.28
CA ASP A 259 11.00 -15.79 2.97
C ASP A 259 11.26 -15.39 4.43
N GLU A 260 11.69 -14.13 4.69
CA GLU A 260 11.92 -13.61 6.04
C GLU A 260 10.65 -13.65 6.92
N GLU A 261 9.51 -13.18 6.40
CA GLU A 261 8.25 -13.20 7.16
C GLU A 261 7.71 -14.61 7.32
N PHE A 262 7.91 -15.49 6.33
CA PHE A 262 7.54 -16.90 6.41
C PHE A 262 8.36 -17.64 7.47
N GLU A 263 9.68 -17.41 7.52
CA GLU A 263 10.57 -17.95 8.56
C GLU A 263 10.16 -17.49 9.97
N LYS A 264 9.73 -16.22 10.13
CA LYS A 264 9.20 -15.71 11.40
C LYS A 264 7.93 -16.47 11.82
N ILE A 265 6.99 -16.65 10.90
CA ILE A 265 5.73 -17.39 11.16
C ILE A 265 6.03 -18.84 11.52
N GLU A 266 6.87 -19.54 10.74
CA GLU A 266 7.21 -20.94 11.00
C GLU A 266 8.00 -21.11 12.31
N SER A 267 8.91 -20.19 12.64
CA SER A 267 9.60 -20.19 13.93
C SER A 267 8.63 -20.08 15.10
N LEU A 268 7.65 -19.16 15.01
CA LEU A 268 6.63 -18.98 16.03
C LEU A 268 5.71 -20.20 16.13
N ARG A 269 5.28 -20.76 14.98
CA ARG A 269 4.46 -21.96 14.92
C ARG A 269 5.13 -23.13 15.65
N ASN A 270 6.41 -23.34 15.40
CA ASN A 270 7.17 -24.41 16.05
C ASN A 270 7.30 -24.20 17.56
N LYS A 271 7.49 -22.95 18.01
CA LYS A 271 7.52 -22.62 19.46
C LYS A 271 6.19 -22.86 20.16
N LEU A 272 5.07 -22.60 19.47
CA LEU A 272 3.72 -22.67 20.06
C LEU A 272 3.02 -24.02 19.84
N LYS A 273 3.60 -24.91 19.02
CA LYS A 273 2.97 -26.15 18.57
C LYS A 273 2.36 -27.00 19.69
N ASP A 274 3.12 -27.19 20.76
CA ASP A 274 2.70 -28.04 21.90
C ASP A 274 1.73 -27.33 22.84
N ALA A 275 1.62 -26.00 22.74
CA ALA A 275 0.74 -25.16 23.56
C ALA A 275 -0.60 -24.84 22.88
N PHE A 276 -0.77 -25.19 21.61
CA PHE A 276 -2.01 -24.98 20.86
C PHE A 276 -3.20 -25.78 21.41
N TYR A 277 -2.92 -26.90 22.07
CA TYR A 277 -3.93 -27.74 22.70
C TYR A 277 -3.71 -27.76 24.20
N ASN A 278 -4.79 -27.66 24.96
CA ASN A 278 -4.75 -27.88 26.40
C ASN A 278 -4.67 -29.38 26.73
N SER A 279 -4.60 -29.71 28.01
CA SER A 279 -4.52 -31.10 28.50
C SER A 279 -5.67 -32.01 28.04
N ASP A 280 -6.82 -31.42 27.69
CA ASP A 280 -8.01 -32.13 27.24
C ASP A 280 -8.08 -32.27 25.70
N GLY A 281 -7.02 -31.85 25.00
CA GLY A 281 -6.97 -31.82 23.53
C GLY A 281 -7.84 -30.73 22.90
N LEU A 282 -8.37 -29.80 23.71
CA LEU A 282 -9.14 -28.65 23.23
C LEU A 282 -8.21 -27.49 22.89
N ILE A 283 -8.66 -26.62 21.98
CA ILE A 283 -7.88 -25.48 21.51
C ILE A 283 -7.60 -24.51 22.66
N ASN A 284 -6.34 -24.11 22.79
CA ASN A 284 -5.93 -23.01 23.64
C ASN A 284 -6.09 -21.68 22.87
N GLU A 285 -7.25 -21.04 23.03
CA GLU A 285 -7.62 -19.83 22.28
C GLU A 285 -6.65 -18.66 22.46
N SER A 286 -6.03 -18.51 23.64
CA SER A 286 -5.04 -17.45 23.90
C SER A 286 -3.77 -17.67 23.07
N VAL A 287 -3.27 -18.91 23.02
CA VAL A 287 -2.08 -19.25 22.22
C VAL A 287 -2.38 -19.13 20.72
N MET A 288 -3.55 -19.57 20.28
CA MET A 288 -3.98 -19.39 18.89
C MET A 288 -4.12 -17.91 18.51
N ALA A 289 -4.73 -17.09 19.36
CA ALA A 289 -4.85 -15.65 19.13
C ALA A 289 -3.48 -14.97 18.94
N GLN A 290 -2.47 -15.39 19.70
CA GLN A 290 -1.10 -14.88 19.57
C GLN A 290 -0.48 -15.25 18.20
N PHE A 291 -0.63 -16.50 17.78
CA PHE A 291 -0.14 -16.94 16.47
C PHE A 291 -0.87 -16.23 15.31
N GLU A 292 -2.19 -16.14 15.38
CA GLU A 292 -3.03 -15.43 14.40
C GLU A 292 -2.63 -13.96 14.27
N THR A 293 -2.37 -13.29 15.40
CA THR A 293 -1.94 -11.89 15.42
C THR A 293 -0.62 -11.71 14.67
N ALA A 294 0.36 -12.57 14.92
CA ALA A 294 1.64 -12.53 14.21
C ALA A 294 1.47 -12.72 12.69
N VAL A 295 0.61 -13.65 12.27
CA VAL A 295 0.29 -13.87 10.84
C VAL A 295 -0.38 -12.64 10.23
N ALA A 296 -1.40 -12.07 10.90
CA ALA A 296 -2.10 -10.88 10.43
C ALA A 296 -1.13 -9.69 10.23
N GLU A 297 -0.26 -9.46 11.21
CA GLU A 297 0.74 -8.39 11.14
C GLU A 297 1.78 -8.62 10.04
N SER A 298 2.25 -9.85 9.86
CA SER A 298 3.15 -10.22 8.75
C SER A 298 2.51 -9.91 7.39
N VAL A 299 1.24 -10.30 7.20
CA VAL A 299 0.52 -9.99 5.96
C VAL A 299 0.40 -8.49 5.76
N VAL A 300 0.03 -7.71 6.78
CA VAL A 300 -0.02 -6.24 6.68
C VAL A 300 1.34 -5.64 6.33
N ARG A 301 2.43 -6.12 6.94
CA ARG A 301 3.80 -5.65 6.65
C ARG A 301 4.19 -5.92 5.20
N ILE A 302 3.97 -7.15 4.73
CA ILE A 302 4.24 -7.56 3.34
C ILE A 302 3.44 -6.68 2.37
N THR A 303 2.15 -6.56 2.62
CA THR A 303 1.20 -5.89 1.73
C THR A 303 1.40 -4.37 1.70
N ARG A 304 1.90 -3.75 2.78
CA ARG A 304 2.24 -2.31 2.84
C ARG A 304 3.24 -1.90 1.75
N HIS A 305 4.13 -2.80 1.33
CA HIS A 305 5.14 -2.51 0.30
C HIS A 305 4.57 -2.53 -1.14
N VAL A 306 3.37 -3.06 -1.32
CA VAL A 306 2.68 -3.18 -2.62
C VAL A 306 1.53 -2.18 -2.76
N LEU A 307 1.07 -1.63 -1.65
CA LEU A 307 0.03 -0.61 -1.62
C LEU A 307 0.55 0.70 -2.21
N THR A 308 0.08 1.07 -3.41
CA THR A 308 0.16 2.46 -3.87
C THR A 308 -0.82 3.31 -3.07
N LEU A 309 -0.49 4.58 -2.84
CA LEU A 309 -1.42 5.52 -2.16
C LEU A 309 -2.80 5.56 -2.87
N GLU A 310 -2.80 5.52 -4.21
CA GLU A 310 -4.02 5.52 -5.02
C GLU A 310 -4.89 4.27 -4.83
N ASN A 311 -4.29 3.09 -4.67
CA ASN A 311 -5.04 1.87 -4.37
C ASN A 311 -5.58 1.88 -2.93
N ARG A 312 -4.79 2.40 -1.98
CA ARG A 312 -5.22 2.52 -0.58
C ARG A 312 -6.44 3.43 -0.46
N ASP A 313 -6.39 4.64 -1.03
CA ASP A 313 -7.47 5.61 -0.96
C ASP A 313 -8.76 5.05 -1.58
N ARG A 314 -8.65 4.35 -2.72
CA ARG A 314 -9.79 3.69 -3.36
C ARG A 314 -10.46 2.66 -2.45
N TYR A 315 -9.69 1.79 -1.80
CA TYR A 315 -10.28 0.77 -0.90
C TYR A 315 -10.83 1.39 0.37
N GLU A 316 -10.17 2.43 0.88
CA GLU A 316 -10.64 3.19 2.02
C GLU A 316 -12.01 3.84 1.75
N ASP A 317 -12.20 4.45 0.57
CA ASP A 317 -13.48 5.08 0.21
C ASP A 317 -14.62 4.07 0.12
N VAL A 318 -14.38 2.88 -0.44
CA VAL A 318 -15.36 1.78 -0.46
C VAL A 318 -15.73 1.36 0.97
N LEU A 319 -14.75 1.25 1.87
CA LEU A 319 -15.01 0.85 3.26
C LEU A 319 -15.74 1.95 4.05
N LYS A 320 -15.44 3.24 3.80
CA LYS A 320 -16.19 4.38 4.34
C LYS A 320 -17.66 4.33 3.94
N GLU A 321 -17.95 4.01 2.68
CA GLU A 321 -19.32 3.88 2.20
C GLU A 321 -20.07 2.75 2.93
N LEU A 322 -19.42 1.59 3.08
CA LEU A 322 -20.02 0.42 3.74
C LEU A 322 -20.21 0.62 5.26
N MET A 323 -19.26 1.28 5.94
CA MET A 323 -19.26 1.41 7.39
C MET A 323 -19.79 2.75 7.91
N SER A 324 -20.03 3.74 7.05
CA SER A 324 -20.23 5.16 7.35
C SER A 324 -18.95 5.91 7.77
N GLU A 325 -18.90 7.19 7.44
CA GLU A 325 -17.76 8.06 7.74
C GLU A 325 -17.52 8.23 9.24
N ASP A 326 -18.58 8.31 10.06
CA ASP A 326 -18.44 8.43 11.52
C ASP A 326 -17.79 7.19 12.13
N VAL A 327 -18.29 5.98 11.81
CA VAL A 327 -17.68 4.74 12.32
C VAL A 327 -16.24 4.62 11.82
N TRP A 328 -16.01 4.86 10.53
CA TRP A 328 -14.69 4.74 9.92
C TRP A 328 -13.67 5.66 10.58
N LYS A 329 -13.96 6.97 10.64
CA LYS A 329 -13.01 8.00 11.09
C LYS A 329 -12.92 8.09 12.60
N ASN A 330 -14.07 7.97 13.28
CA ASN A 330 -14.21 8.36 14.67
C ASN A 330 -14.28 7.18 15.62
N LYS A 331 -14.60 5.95 15.17
CA LYS A 331 -14.79 4.80 16.06
C LYS A 331 -13.70 3.75 15.90
N LEU A 332 -13.37 3.36 14.68
CA LEU A 332 -12.31 2.38 14.42
C LEU A 332 -10.94 2.90 14.83
N SER A 333 -10.10 2.01 15.38
CA SER A 333 -8.67 2.30 15.55
C SER A 333 -7.94 2.30 14.21
N ASP A 334 -6.76 2.92 14.18
CA ASP A 334 -5.86 2.87 13.01
C ASP A 334 -5.48 1.43 12.65
N GLU A 335 -5.26 0.59 13.66
CA GLU A 335 -4.94 -0.83 13.49
C GLU A 335 -6.08 -1.57 12.78
N SER A 336 -7.32 -1.41 13.25
CA SER A 336 -8.49 -2.03 12.64
C SER A 336 -8.72 -1.54 11.21
N ARG A 337 -8.57 -0.23 10.95
CA ARG A 337 -8.63 0.30 9.58
C ARG A 337 -7.58 -0.33 8.68
N SER A 338 -6.35 -0.49 9.17
CA SER A 338 -5.26 -1.12 8.41
C SER A 338 -5.56 -2.59 8.06
N TYR A 339 -6.10 -3.36 9.01
CA TYR A 339 -6.51 -4.74 8.75
C TYR A 339 -7.63 -4.83 7.71
N LEU A 340 -8.65 -3.97 7.79
CA LEU A 340 -9.79 -3.96 6.87
C LEU A 340 -9.38 -3.57 5.44
N ILE A 341 -8.54 -2.54 5.27
CA ILE A 341 -7.99 -2.14 3.96
C ILE A 341 -7.19 -3.29 3.36
N THR A 342 -6.31 -3.90 4.15
CA THR A 342 -5.44 -5.01 3.72
C THR A 342 -6.29 -6.21 3.29
N ALA A 343 -7.32 -6.56 4.06
CA ALA A 343 -8.25 -7.63 3.72
C ALA A 343 -8.96 -7.37 2.38
N LYS A 344 -9.50 -6.15 2.20
CA LYS A 344 -10.21 -5.79 0.97
C LYS A 344 -9.30 -5.84 -0.25
N MET A 345 -8.07 -5.35 -0.13
CA MET A 345 -7.13 -5.41 -1.24
C MET A 345 -6.69 -6.84 -1.56
N ASN A 346 -6.33 -7.63 -0.56
CA ASN A 346 -5.90 -9.02 -0.78
C ASN A 346 -7.02 -9.81 -1.47
N TYR A 347 -8.26 -9.62 -1.00
CA TYR A 347 -9.44 -10.22 -1.61
C TYR A 347 -9.59 -9.85 -3.10
N GLU A 348 -9.59 -8.56 -3.44
CA GLU A 348 -9.72 -8.08 -4.83
C GLU A 348 -8.55 -8.54 -5.71
N SER A 349 -7.34 -8.65 -5.14
CA SER A 349 -6.17 -9.14 -5.86
C SER A 349 -6.29 -10.62 -6.17
N MET A 350 -6.80 -11.42 -5.21
CA MET A 350 -7.06 -12.84 -5.40
C MET A 350 -8.19 -13.10 -6.40
N LEU A 351 -9.20 -12.21 -6.47
CA LEU A 351 -10.27 -12.29 -7.49
C LEU A 351 -9.75 -12.20 -8.93
N GLN A 352 -8.61 -11.54 -9.14
CA GLN A 352 -8.02 -11.33 -10.47
C GLN A 352 -7.15 -12.50 -10.94
N MET A 353 -6.93 -13.51 -10.09
CA MET A 353 -6.09 -14.66 -10.42
C MET A 353 -6.89 -15.72 -11.21
N GLU A 354 -6.27 -16.29 -12.25
CA GLU A 354 -6.92 -17.25 -13.15
C GLU A 354 -7.41 -18.53 -12.44
N ASN A 355 -6.74 -18.93 -11.35
CA ASN A 355 -7.04 -20.12 -10.56
C ASN A 355 -7.77 -19.80 -9.24
N ILE A 356 -8.62 -18.78 -9.23
CA ILE A 356 -9.41 -18.33 -8.05
C ILE A 356 -10.04 -19.46 -7.22
N LYS A 357 -10.52 -20.53 -7.87
CA LYS A 357 -11.20 -21.66 -7.21
C LYS A 357 -10.26 -22.52 -6.35
N GLU A 358 -8.95 -22.42 -6.57
CA GLU A 358 -7.91 -23.15 -5.86
C GLU A 358 -7.27 -22.30 -4.75
N LEU A 359 -7.67 -21.04 -4.61
CA LEU A 359 -7.08 -20.12 -3.64
C LEU A 359 -7.73 -20.27 -2.26
N ASP A 360 -6.89 -20.22 -1.23
CA ASP A 360 -7.31 -20.16 0.16
C ASP A 360 -7.51 -18.72 0.64
N PHE A 361 -8.74 -18.37 1.00
CA PHE A 361 -9.14 -17.05 1.50
C PHE A 361 -9.11 -16.94 3.03
N SER A 362 -8.59 -17.96 3.73
CA SER A 362 -8.41 -17.94 5.19
C SER A 362 -7.64 -16.70 5.67
N GLY A 363 -6.60 -16.29 4.94
CA GLY A 363 -5.81 -15.09 5.25
C GLY A 363 -6.61 -13.78 5.17
N VAL A 364 -7.57 -13.68 4.24
CA VAL A 364 -8.49 -12.52 4.16
C VAL A 364 -9.44 -12.52 5.36
N CYS A 365 -10.01 -13.69 5.69
CA CYS A 365 -10.96 -13.82 6.79
C CYS A 365 -10.30 -13.50 8.14
N LEU A 366 -9.07 -13.97 8.33
CA LEU A 366 -8.26 -13.72 9.52
C LEU A 366 -8.01 -12.23 9.76
N LEU A 367 -7.71 -11.46 8.71
CA LEU A 367 -7.55 -10.00 8.81
C LEU A 367 -8.84 -9.31 9.26
N VAL A 368 -9.99 -9.70 8.70
CA VAL A 368 -11.29 -9.12 9.08
C VAL A 368 -11.67 -9.51 10.51
N THR A 369 -11.46 -10.76 10.92
CA THR A 369 -11.69 -11.16 12.32
C THR A 369 -10.78 -10.42 13.28
N LYS A 370 -9.53 -10.12 12.87
CA LYS A 370 -8.58 -9.43 13.72
C LYS A 370 -8.99 -7.99 13.98
N ALA A 371 -9.56 -7.31 12.99
CA ALA A 371 -10.13 -5.98 13.20
C ALA A 371 -11.25 -6.02 14.26
N LEU A 372 -12.15 -7.02 14.22
CA LEU A 372 -13.17 -7.19 15.24
C LEU A 372 -12.57 -7.47 16.62
N ASP A 373 -11.56 -8.34 16.71
CA ASP A 373 -10.85 -8.69 17.95
C ASP A 373 -10.21 -7.45 18.61
N VAL A 374 -9.56 -6.59 17.83
CA VAL A 374 -8.98 -5.32 18.31
C VAL A 374 -10.08 -4.40 18.86
N GLU A 375 -11.17 -4.20 18.12
CA GLU A 375 -12.24 -3.31 18.55
C GLU A 375 -13.00 -3.82 19.79
N MET A 376 -13.17 -5.15 19.92
CA MET A 376 -13.76 -5.77 21.10
C MET A 376 -12.82 -5.71 22.31
N SER A 377 -11.53 -5.94 22.13
CA SER A 377 -10.55 -5.83 23.21
C SER A 377 -10.48 -4.41 23.75
N ARG A 378 -10.43 -3.40 22.86
CA ARG A 378 -10.38 -2.01 23.29
C ARG A 378 -11.59 -1.61 24.14
N ARG A 379 -12.79 -2.06 23.78
CA ARG A 379 -14.04 -1.61 24.41
C ARG A 379 -14.52 -2.48 25.55
N LEU A 380 -14.34 -3.79 25.44
CA LEU A 380 -14.90 -4.75 26.40
C LEU A 380 -13.86 -5.24 27.41
N TYR A 381 -12.57 -5.14 27.06
CA TYR A 381 -11.49 -5.43 27.99
C TYR A 381 -10.93 -4.14 28.59
N THR A 382 -10.30 -3.26 27.80
CA THR A 382 -9.60 -2.08 28.33
C THR A 382 -10.56 -1.13 29.04
N SER A 383 -11.61 -0.67 28.37
CA SER A 383 -12.57 0.27 28.98
C SER A 383 -13.34 -0.33 30.17
N TYR A 384 -13.55 -1.65 30.18
CA TYR A 384 -14.24 -2.29 31.29
C TYR A 384 -13.33 -2.45 32.52
N ILE A 385 -12.04 -2.75 32.32
CA ILE A 385 -11.04 -2.72 33.39
C ILE A 385 -10.98 -1.32 34.01
N ASP A 386 -10.91 -0.27 33.19
CA ASP A 386 -10.86 1.11 33.68
C ASP A 386 -12.11 1.46 34.50
N TYR A 387 -13.28 1.01 34.04
CA TYR A 387 -14.54 1.18 34.77
C TYR A 387 -14.55 0.43 36.11
N LEU A 388 -14.10 -0.82 36.13
CA LEU A 388 -14.07 -1.64 37.34
C LEU A 388 -13.05 -1.08 38.36
N ASP A 389 -11.88 -0.65 37.91
CA ASP A 389 -10.87 -0.01 38.77
C ASP A 389 -11.40 1.29 39.36
N GLY A 390 -12.04 2.13 38.54
CA GLY A 390 -12.69 3.36 38.99
C GLY A 390 -13.80 3.12 40.03
N ARG A 391 -14.62 2.09 39.83
CA ARG A 391 -15.73 1.73 40.73
C ARG A 391 -15.26 1.08 42.03
N TYR A 392 -14.16 0.33 42.00
CA TYR A 392 -13.72 -0.54 43.09
C TYR A 392 -12.33 -0.20 43.65
N ARG A 393 -11.92 1.07 43.66
CA ARG A 393 -10.57 1.60 43.99
C ARG A 393 -9.91 1.24 45.35
N ARG A 394 -10.44 0.28 46.13
CA ARG A 394 -9.96 -0.08 47.49
C ARG A 394 -9.14 -1.38 47.49
N PRO A 395 -8.08 -1.51 48.32
CA PRO A 395 -7.35 -2.76 48.45
C PRO A 395 -8.25 -3.94 48.83
N GLY A 396 -8.18 -5.05 48.08
CA GLY A 396 -8.97 -6.28 48.31
C GLY A 396 -10.30 -6.39 47.55
N SER A 397 -10.69 -5.35 46.81
CA SER A 397 -11.93 -5.30 46.02
C SER A 397 -11.88 -6.09 44.71
N ILE A 398 -10.71 -6.58 44.30
CA ILE A 398 -10.56 -7.34 43.04
C ILE A 398 -11.42 -8.61 43.01
N ARG A 399 -11.79 -9.14 44.19
CA ARG A 399 -12.73 -10.26 44.33
C ARG A 399 -14.17 -9.92 43.95
N GLU A 400 -14.50 -8.63 43.83
CA GLU A 400 -15.82 -8.16 43.38
C GLU A 400 -15.89 -8.06 41.85
N TRP A 401 -14.76 -8.20 41.15
CA TRP A 401 -14.72 -8.17 39.69
C TRP A 401 -15.32 -9.46 39.11
N PRO A 402 -15.87 -9.41 37.88
CA PRO A 402 -16.23 -10.62 37.16
C PRO A 402 -15.03 -11.55 37.04
N GLY A 403 -15.19 -12.84 37.39
CA GLY A 403 -14.09 -13.81 37.28
C GLY A 403 -13.53 -13.97 35.86
N SER A 404 -14.30 -13.58 34.83
CA SER A 404 -13.85 -13.52 33.43
C SER A 404 -12.84 -12.39 33.14
N MET A 405 -12.68 -11.44 34.06
CA MET A 405 -11.73 -10.33 33.99
C MET A 405 -10.51 -10.57 34.89
N LEU A 406 -10.41 -11.75 35.50
CA LEU A 406 -9.33 -12.13 36.40
C LEU A 406 -8.51 -13.29 35.81
N ASN A 407 -7.27 -13.41 36.26
CA ASN A 407 -6.42 -14.57 35.94
C ASN A 407 -7.02 -15.87 36.53
N LYS A 408 -6.44 -17.03 36.17
CA LYS A 408 -6.91 -18.35 36.63
C LYS A 408 -6.93 -18.50 38.16
N GLU A 409 -6.04 -17.78 38.84
CA GLU A 409 -5.89 -17.80 40.30
C GLU A 409 -6.87 -16.84 41.00
N GLN A 410 -7.61 -16.03 40.24
CA GLN A 410 -8.51 -14.97 40.71
C GLN A 410 -7.81 -13.98 41.66
N SER A 411 -6.50 -13.81 41.48
CA SER A 411 -5.63 -12.99 42.33
C SER A 411 -5.29 -11.65 41.70
N ASP A 412 -5.35 -11.57 40.37
CA ASP A 412 -4.97 -10.41 39.58
C ASP A 412 -5.83 -10.27 38.32
N VAL A 413 -5.74 -9.12 37.66
CA VAL A 413 -6.44 -8.81 36.41
C VAL A 413 -5.97 -9.77 35.30
N LEU A 414 -6.91 -10.22 34.46
CA LEU A 414 -6.61 -11.02 33.27
C LEU A 414 -5.61 -10.25 32.39
N GLU A 415 -4.55 -10.89 31.90
CA GLU A 415 -3.64 -10.23 30.96
C GLU A 415 -4.33 -9.98 29.61
N ALA A 416 -3.99 -8.88 28.94
CA ALA A 416 -4.63 -8.50 27.67
C ALA A 416 -4.52 -9.58 26.59
N LYS A 417 -3.41 -10.33 26.57
CA LYS A 417 -3.18 -11.44 25.62
C LYS A 417 -4.14 -12.62 25.80
N ASP A 418 -4.75 -12.75 26.98
CA ASP A 418 -5.66 -13.83 27.32
C ASP A 418 -7.14 -13.45 27.11
N PHE A 419 -7.42 -12.18 26.81
CA PHE A 419 -8.72 -11.77 26.30
C PHE A 419 -8.83 -12.12 24.81
N THR A 420 -9.88 -12.87 24.44
CA THR A 420 -10.15 -13.22 23.05
C THR A 420 -11.65 -13.02 22.75
N LEU A 421 -12.04 -13.10 21.48
CA LEU A 421 -13.46 -13.12 21.11
C LEU A 421 -14.30 -14.17 21.88
N GLY A 422 -13.70 -15.30 22.29
CA GLY A 422 -14.40 -16.31 23.10
C GLY A 422 -14.70 -15.87 24.53
N SER A 423 -13.95 -14.91 25.04
CA SER A 423 -14.13 -14.33 26.38
C SER A 423 -15.36 -13.42 26.46
N VAL A 424 -15.80 -12.83 25.35
CA VAL A 424 -16.84 -11.78 25.30
C VAL A 424 -18.14 -12.21 26.00
N ARG A 425 -18.64 -13.42 25.73
CA ARG A 425 -19.89 -13.90 26.37
C ARG A 425 -19.78 -14.00 27.89
N PHE A 426 -18.60 -14.37 28.39
CA PHE A 426 -18.33 -14.51 29.82
C PHE A 426 -18.17 -13.15 30.51
N VAL A 427 -17.51 -12.19 29.84
CA VAL A 427 -17.41 -10.80 30.28
C VAL A 427 -18.79 -10.14 30.40
N VAL A 428 -19.69 -10.44 29.46
CA VAL A 428 -21.07 -9.95 29.48
C VAL A 428 -21.94 -10.74 30.46
N GLY A 429 -21.64 -12.01 30.74
CA GLY A 429 -22.43 -12.85 31.67
C GLY A 429 -23.61 -13.60 31.02
N VAL A 430 -23.53 -13.87 29.72
CA VAL A 430 -24.56 -14.57 28.91
C VAL A 430 -24.01 -15.84 28.25
N ASP A 431 -24.91 -16.71 27.77
CA ASP A 431 -24.54 -17.82 26.87
C ASP A 431 -24.49 -17.39 25.40
N LYS A 432 -24.17 -18.34 24.51
CA LYS A 432 -24.06 -18.13 23.05
C LYS A 432 -25.40 -17.74 22.40
N GLU A 433 -26.53 -18.10 23.02
CA GLU A 433 -27.86 -17.68 22.60
C GLU A 433 -28.28 -16.32 23.20
N GLY A 434 -27.43 -15.70 24.03
CA GLY A 434 -27.69 -14.40 24.65
C GLY A 434 -28.52 -14.47 25.94
N ASN A 435 -28.74 -15.67 26.49
CA ASN A 435 -29.44 -15.83 27.76
C ASN A 435 -28.53 -15.52 28.94
N VAL A 436 -29.03 -14.78 29.92
CA VAL A 436 -28.28 -14.42 31.13
C VAL A 436 -27.98 -15.68 31.95
N LYS A 437 -26.68 -15.99 32.13
CA LYS A 437 -26.20 -17.10 32.96
C LYS A 437 -25.70 -16.64 34.31
N ASN A 438 -25.11 -15.44 34.36
CA ASN A 438 -24.63 -14.84 35.59
C ASN A 438 -25.27 -13.45 35.76
N ARG A 439 -26.30 -13.38 36.61
CA ARG A 439 -27.05 -12.12 36.83
C ARG A 439 -26.20 -11.01 37.41
N TYR A 440 -25.25 -11.33 38.29
CA TYR A 440 -24.34 -10.35 38.88
C TYR A 440 -23.45 -9.73 37.81
N VAL A 441 -22.75 -10.57 37.06
CA VAL A 441 -21.85 -10.13 35.97
C VAL A 441 -22.63 -9.37 34.91
N TYR A 442 -23.80 -9.86 34.51
CA TYR A 442 -24.65 -9.19 33.53
C TYR A 442 -25.13 -7.82 34.01
N SER A 443 -25.59 -7.71 35.27
CA SER A 443 -25.99 -6.42 35.83
C SER A 443 -24.83 -5.43 35.86
N LEU A 444 -23.64 -5.88 36.29
CA LEU A 444 -22.45 -5.03 36.36
C LEU A 444 -22.00 -4.58 34.96
N PHE A 445 -22.04 -5.47 33.99
CA PHE A 445 -21.76 -5.14 32.59
C PHE A 445 -22.79 -4.17 32.02
N MET A 446 -24.07 -4.30 32.38
CA MET A 446 -25.12 -3.36 31.92
C MET A 446 -24.98 -1.97 32.54
N ASP A 447 -24.47 -1.87 33.78
CA ASP A 447 -24.06 -0.59 34.38
C ASP A 447 -22.91 0.03 33.57
N PHE A 448 -21.84 -0.73 33.31
CA PHE A 448 -20.76 -0.29 32.43
C PHE A 448 -21.28 0.13 31.04
N ALA A 449 -22.20 -0.65 30.48
CA ALA A 449 -22.74 -0.39 29.16
C ALA A 449 -23.51 0.94 29.11
N LYS A 450 -24.18 1.29 30.21
CA LYS A 450 -24.86 2.57 30.41
C LYS A 450 -23.89 3.73 30.53
N ASP A 451 -22.93 3.53 31.43
CA ASP A 451 -22.12 4.62 31.96
C ASP A 451 -21.03 5.01 30.98
N GLU A 452 -20.43 4.02 30.28
CA GLU A 452 -19.25 4.21 29.45
C GLU A 452 -19.37 3.65 28.01
N LEU A 453 -19.99 2.47 27.80
CA LEU A 453 -19.93 1.83 26.48
C LEU A 453 -20.82 2.50 25.42
N TYR A 454 -22.08 2.83 25.76
CA TYR A 454 -23.06 3.37 24.80
C TYR A 454 -23.37 4.84 25.05
N LYS A 455 -23.79 5.54 23.98
CA LYS A 455 -24.33 6.91 24.06
C LYS A 455 -25.50 6.97 25.04
N GLN A 456 -25.59 8.05 25.82
CA GLN A 456 -26.66 8.24 26.81
C GLN A 456 -28.07 8.31 26.20
N SER A 457 -28.17 8.62 24.89
CA SER A 457 -29.43 8.65 24.14
C SER A 457 -30.05 7.26 23.93
N ILE A 458 -29.30 6.17 24.11
CA ILE A 458 -29.80 4.80 23.94
C ILE A 458 -30.59 4.39 25.18
N ASN A 459 -31.87 4.04 25.00
CA ASN A 459 -32.72 3.58 26.10
C ASN A 459 -32.29 2.18 26.61
N ALA A 460 -32.80 1.77 27.76
CA ALA A 460 -32.38 0.54 28.42
C ALA A 460 -32.67 -0.73 27.59
N PHE A 461 -33.83 -0.78 26.94
CA PHE A 461 -34.26 -1.93 26.14
C PHE A 461 -33.39 -2.10 24.87
N ASP A 462 -33.14 -1.00 24.16
CA ASP A 462 -32.29 -1.01 22.97
C ASP A 462 -30.85 -1.37 23.32
N ARG A 463 -30.36 -0.91 24.47
CA ARG A 463 -29.01 -1.26 24.96
C ARG A 463 -28.88 -2.74 25.25
N GLU A 464 -29.84 -3.32 25.96
CA GLU A 464 -29.88 -4.76 26.24
C GLU A 464 -29.90 -5.57 24.93
N THR A 465 -30.73 -5.16 23.97
CA THR A 465 -30.81 -5.78 22.65
C THR A 465 -29.48 -5.70 21.92
N LYS A 466 -28.83 -4.53 21.89
CA LYS A 466 -27.52 -4.32 21.25
C LYS A 466 -26.42 -5.16 21.89
N VAL A 467 -26.37 -5.25 23.21
CA VAL A 467 -25.40 -6.10 23.94
C VAL A 467 -25.58 -7.57 23.57
N LYS A 468 -26.82 -8.09 23.57
CA LYS A 468 -27.08 -9.50 23.20
C LYS A 468 -26.75 -9.77 21.74
N ASN A 469 -27.12 -8.86 20.83
CA ASN A 469 -26.82 -8.98 19.41
C ASN A 469 -25.30 -8.99 19.15
N MET A 470 -24.54 -8.14 19.85
CA MET A 470 -23.08 -8.13 19.79
C MET A 470 -22.49 -9.47 20.21
N VAL A 471 -22.93 -10.06 21.33
CA VAL A 471 -22.43 -11.36 21.79
C VAL A 471 -22.75 -12.47 20.78
N SER A 472 -24.00 -12.55 20.32
CA SER A 472 -24.41 -13.56 19.34
C SER A 472 -23.60 -13.45 18.04
N TYR A 473 -23.38 -12.22 17.58
CA TYR A 473 -22.58 -11.97 16.38
C TYR A 473 -21.10 -12.33 16.58
N VAL A 474 -20.48 -11.91 17.67
CA VAL A 474 -19.07 -12.26 17.97
C VAL A 474 -18.89 -13.78 18.04
N GLU A 475 -19.84 -14.49 18.67
CA GLU A 475 -19.80 -15.95 18.76
C GLU A 475 -19.96 -16.61 17.38
N LYS A 476 -20.87 -16.10 16.54
CA LYS A 476 -21.02 -16.56 15.15
C LYS A 476 -19.70 -16.41 14.39
N ILE A 477 -19.07 -15.23 14.45
CA ILE A 477 -17.80 -14.97 13.77
C ILE A 477 -16.69 -15.89 14.29
N ARG A 478 -16.62 -16.10 15.60
CA ARG A 478 -15.65 -17.01 16.23
C ARG A 478 -15.79 -18.44 15.70
N VAL A 479 -17.02 -18.97 15.69
CA VAL A 479 -17.29 -20.38 15.36
C VAL A 479 -17.26 -20.64 13.86
N ASP A 480 -17.84 -19.76 13.06
CA ASP A 480 -18.08 -20.01 11.63
C ASP A 480 -16.87 -19.61 10.77
N TYR A 481 -16.04 -18.66 11.23
CA TYR A 481 -14.98 -18.08 10.40
C TYR A 481 -13.62 -18.09 11.07
N ARG A 482 -13.50 -17.59 12.30
CA ARG A 482 -12.19 -17.50 12.99
C ARG A 482 -11.59 -18.88 13.21
N ASN A 483 -12.30 -19.76 13.93
CA ASN A 483 -11.80 -21.09 14.25
C ASN A 483 -11.54 -21.92 12.97
N PRO A 484 -12.43 -21.96 11.96
CA PRO A 484 -12.14 -22.65 10.71
C PRO A 484 -10.91 -22.11 9.97
N SER A 485 -10.73 -20.79 9.91
CA SER A 485 -9.58 -20.15 9.24
C SER A 485 -8.25 -20.44 9.96
N ALA A 486 -8.27 -20.66 11.27
CA ALA A 486 -7.09 -20.97 12.08
C ALA A 486 -6.72 -22.47 12.10
N HIS A 487 -7.65 -23.37 11.77
CA HIS A 487 -7.51 -24.80 12.03
C HIS A 487 -7.72 -25.75 10.83
N ARG A 488 -8.47 -25.37 9.79
CA ARG A 488 -8.77 -26.28 8.66
C ARG A 488 -7.79 -26.08 7.51
N ASN A 489 -7.38 -27.19 6.90
CA ASN A 489 -6.40 -27.26 5.79
C ASN A 489 -6.84 -26.62 4.46
N THR A 490 -7.93 -25.86 4.45
CA THR A 490 -8.48 -24.98 3.39
C THR A 490 -9.95 -24.75 3.74
N MET A 491 -10.45 -23.51 3.59
CA MET A 491 -11.90 -23.28 3.64
C MET A 491 -12.52 -23.84 2.36
N ASP A 492 -13.19 -24.99 2.42
CA ASP A 492 -13.62 -25.67 1.20
C ASP A 492 -14.99 -25.19 0.65
N PHE A 493 -15.02 -25.08 -0.69
CA PHE A 493 -16.14 -25.10 -1.64
C PHE A 493 -16.90 -23.83 -2.09
N VAL A 494 -16.83 -22.66 -1.43
CA VAL A 494 -17.40 -21.39 -1.97
C VAL A 494 -16.45 -20.22 -1.64
N THR A 495 -15.20 -20.34 -2.06
CA THR A 495 -14.07 -19.61 -1.45
C THR A 495 -14.11 -18.08 -1.60
N ALA A 496 -14.42 -17.56 -2.78
CA ALA A 496 -14.45 -16.10 -2.99
C ALA A 496 -15.80 -15.45 -2.65
N GLU A 497 -16.91 -16.12 -2.95
CA GLU A 497 -18.27 -15.59 -2.72
C GLU A 497 -18.62 -15.66 -1.23
N ALA A 498 -18.35 -16.78 -0.55
CA ALA A 498 -18.58 -16.87 0.90
C ALA A 498 -17.64 -15.94 1.67
N CYS A 499 -16.40 -15.75 1.20
CA CYS A 499 -15.51 -14.75 1.78
C CYS A 499 -16.05 -13.32 1.57
N MET A 500 -16.62 -12.99 0.41
CA MET A 500 -17.27 -11.70 0.18
C MET A 500 -18.47 -11.49 1.08
N ASP A 501 -19.38 -12.47 1.14
CA ASP A 501 -20.58 -12.40 1.96
C ASP A 501 -20.20 -12.24 3.44
N TYR A 502 -19.20 -12.99 3.88
CA TYR A 502 -18.61 -12.83 5.20
C TYR A 502 -18.03 -11.43 5.44
N MET A 503 -17.23 -10.90 4.51
CA MET A 503 -16.64 -9.57 4.63
C MET A 503 -17.74 -8.50 4.71
N LEU A 504 -18.72 -8.55 3.82
CA LEU A 504 -19.84 -7.60 3.77
C LEU A 504 -20.72 -7.70 5.01
N GLU A 505 -21.06 -8.91 5.46
CA GLU A 505 -21.76 -9.14 6.72
C GLU A 505 -20.97 -8.53 7.86
N THR A 506 -19.65 -8.76 7.89
CA THR A 506 -18.80 -8.29 8.97
C THR A 506 -18.67 -6.78 9.02
N TYR A 507 -18.49 -6.12 7.88
CA TYR A 507 -18.42 -4.67 7.81
C TYR A 507 -19.73 -4.02 8.27
N LYS A 508 -20.88 -4.56 7.82
CA LYS A 508 -22.20 -4.09 8.25
C LYS A 508 -22.41 -4.29 9.75
N LYS A 509 -22.03 -5.44 10.29
CA LYS A 509 -22.23 -5.75 11.71
C LYS A 509 -21.27 -4.99 12.62
N MET A 510 -20.01 -4.80 12.20
CA MET A 510 -19.09 -3.91 12.89
C MET A 510 -19.62 -2.48 12.92
N LYS A 511 -20.19 -1.98 11.81
CA LYS A 511 -20.90 -0.70 11.81
C LYS A 511 -22.02 -0.69 12.85
N GLU A 512 -22.96 -1.64 12.80
CA GLU A 512 -24.10 -1.70 13.72
C GLU A 512 -23.69 -1.76 15.20
N ILE A 513 -22.60 -2.46 15.52
CA ILE A 513 -22.05 -2.56 16.87
C ILE A 513 -21.46 -1.22 17.31
N LEU A 514 -20.68 -0.57 16.45
CA LEU A 514 -19.87 0.59 16.82
C LEU A 514 -20.61 1.94 16.72
N GLU A 515 -21.65 2.03 15.88
CA GLU A 515 -22.38 3.27 15.57
C GLU A 515 -22.90 3.99 16.82
N ASP A 516 -23.37 3.22 17.81
CA ASP A 516 -23.93 3.76 19.06
C ASP A 516 -23.01 3.69 20.27
N MET A 517 -21.83 3.08 20.12
CA MET A 517 -20.83 3.05 21.17
C MET A 517 -20.16 4.43 21.33
N ARG A 518 -19.65 4.72 22.53
CA ARG A 518 -18.73 5.84 22.76
C ARG A 518 -17.38 5.53 22.12
N ARG A 519 -16.54 6.55 22.01
CA ARG A 519 -15.23 6.42 21.35
C ARG A 519 -14.32 5.51 22.17
#